data_AF-A0A853C935-F1
#
_entry.id   AF-A0A853C935-F1
#
_cell.length_a   1.000
_cell.length_b   1.000
_cell.length_c   1.000
_cell.angle_alpha   90.00
_cell.angle_beta   90.00
_cell.angle_gamma   90.00
#
_symmetry.space_group_name_H-M   'P 1'
#
loop_
_entity.id
_entity.type
_entity.pdbx_description
1 polymer ?
#
loop_
_entity_poly.entity_id
_entity_poly.type
_entity_poly.pdbx_seq_one_letter_code
_entity_poly.pdbx_strand_id
1 'polypeptide(L)'
;MSNNAKPAPKHRGAPRHAHLKETPKKAFRNTMVLSSVALAVTGVSVGAGVLQEAPDVSAAAGDIDQPLGGGGGEATAPVDTGDRTPILSRDDQRDSADPAKEAELVGSDPAAMTDTRSLSDSDPKDIALALMGDFGFGSDQFGCLDSLWTRESNWNPFADNPTSSAYGIPQALPGEKMASAGADWATNPVTQIKWGLGYIQDRYGSPCAAWGHSESVGWY
;
A
#
# COMPACT_ATOMS: atom_id res chain seq x y z
N MET A 1 -17.16 53.90 50.40
CA MET A 1 -16.75 52.48 50.33
C MET A 1 -17.70 51.78 49.38
N SER A 2 -17.32 51.68 48.10
CA SER A 2 -18.17 51.15 47.03
C SER A 2 -18.07 49.62 47.02
N ASN A 3 -19.19 48.94 47.24
CA ASN A 3 -19.30 47.50 47.10
C ASN A 3 -19.53 47.14 45.62
N ASN A 4 -18.52 46.54 45.00
CA ASN A 4 -18.62 45.92 43.67
C ASN A 4 -19.36 44.58 43.79
N ALA A 5 -20.64 44.56 43.37
CA ALA A 5 -21.33 43.31 43.09
C ALA A 5 -20.88 42.77 41.72
N LYS A 6 -20.30 41.57 41.70
CA LYS A 6 -19.93 40.86 40.46
C LYS A 6 -21.20 40.41 39.71
N PRO A 7 -21.29 40.54 38.38
CA PRO A 7 -22.44 40.05 37.63
C PRO A 7 -22.43 38.51 37.52
N ALA A 8 -23.57 37.89 37.83
CA ALA A 8 -23.81 36.47 37.61
C ALA A 8 -24.00 36.16 36.11
N PRO A 9 -23.49 35.04 35.58
CA PRO A 9 -23.73 34.64 34.19
C PRO A 9 -25.18 34.16 34.03
N LYS A 10 -25.97 34.91 33.26
CA LYS A 10 -27.26 34.45 32.74
C LYS A 10 -27.01 33.64 31.48
N HIS A 11 -27.88 32.63 31.26
CA HIS A 11 -28.03 31.78 30.08
C HIS A 11 -27.31 30.41 30.10
N ARG A 12 -27.79 29.49 30.94
CA ARG A 12 -28.04 28.10 30.52
C ARG A 12 -29.48 28.02 30.02
N GLY A 13 -29.65 28.07 28.70
CA GLY A 13 -30.88 27.61 28.06
C GLY A 13 -30.73 26.13 27.74
N ALA A 14 -31.60 25.28 28.27
CA ALA A 14 -31.70 23.88 27.86
C ALA A 14 -32.08 23.81 26.36
N PRO A 15 -31.52 22.86 25.57
CA PRO A 15 -32.00 22.65 24.22
C PRO A 15 -33.45 22.16 24.29
N ARG A 16 -34.37 22.94 23.73
CA ARG A 16 -35.74 22.49 23.47
C ARG A 16 -35.65 21.43 22.36
N HIS A 17 -35.96 20.18 22.70
CA HIS A 17 -36.12 19.11 21.72
C HIS A 17 -37.14 19.55 20.68
N ALA A 18 -36.68 19.75 19.46
CA ALA A 18 -37.55 19.97 18.32
C ALA A 18 -38.38 18.71 18.11
N HIS A 19 -39.70 18.90 18.17
CA HIS A 19 -40.72 17.90 17.93
C HIS A 19 -40.52 17.30 16.53
N LEU A 20 -40.02 16.06 16.46
CA LEU A 20 -39.96 15.29 15.23
C LEU A 20 -41.40 15.15 14.70
N LYS A 21 -41.68 15.79 13.56
CA LYS A 21 -42.85 15.45 12.75
C LYS A 21 -42.48 14.21 11.95
N GLU A 22 -43.04 13.08 12.33
CA GLU A 22 -43.04 11.86 11.54
C GLU A 22 -43.55 12.18 10.12
N THR A 23 -42.71 11.96 9.12
CA THR A 23 -43.11 12.02 7.72
C THR A 23 -43.54 10.62 7.27
N PRO A 24 -44.63 10.49 6.50
CA PRO A 24 -45.12 9.18 6.07
C PRO A 24 -44.15 8.54 5.07
N LYS A 25 -43.64 7.36 5.43
CA LYS A 25 -42.85 6.48 4.58
C LYS A 25 -43.67 6.10 3.33
N LYS A 26 -43.34 6.68 2.18
CA LYS A 26 -43.82 6.16 0.89
C LYS A 26 -42.97 4.95 0.52
N ALA A 27 -43.54 3.76 0.67
CA ALA A 27 -42.99 2.51 0.19
C ALA A 27 -42.91 2.53 -1.34
N PHE A 28 -41.71 2.77 -1.89
CA PHE A 28 -41.42 2.44 -3.28
C PHE A 28 -41.16 0.93 -3.38
N ARG A 29 -42.14 0.22 -3.93
CA ARG A 29 -41.98 -1.18 -4.35
C ARG A 29 -41.18 -1.15 -5.65
N ASN A 30 -39.89 -1.48 -5.58
CA ASN A 30 -39.09 -1.71 -6.78
C ASN A 30 -39.55 -3.01 -7.45
N THR A 31 -40.28 -2.86 -8.56
CA THR A 31 -40.58 -3.91 -9.53
C THR A 31 -39.27 -4.36 -10.17
N MET A 32 -38.77 -5.51 -9.75
CA MET A 32 -37.62 -6.16 -10.36
C MET A 32 -38.10 -6.88 -11.62
N VAL A 33 -37.86 -6.28 -12.80
CA VAL A 33 -38.07 -6.96 -14.09
C VAL A 33 -36.88 -7.89 -14.31
N LEU A 34 -37.12 -9.19 -14.22
CA LEU A 34 -36.23 -10.22 -14.74
C LEU A 34 -36.12 -10.03 -16.26
N SER A 35 -34.91 -9.88 -16.77
CA SER A 35 -34.60 -10.15 -18.18
C SER A 35 -33.27 -10.88 -18.26
N SER A 36 -33.40 -12.20 -18.19
CA SER A 36 -32.43 -13.19 -18.62
C SER A 36 -32.25 -13.10 -20.14
N VAL A 37 -31.03 -12.78 -20.58
CA VAL A 37 -30.57 -13.10 -21.94
C VAL A 37 -29.34 -14.00 -21.80
N ALA A 38 -29.47 -15.21 -22.33
CA ALA A 38 -28.43 -16.22 -22.44
C ALA A 38 -27.88 -16.26 -23.87
N LEU A 39 -26.70 -16.89 -24.01
CA LEU A 39 -25.98 -17.32 -25.22
C LEU A 39 -25.07 -16.25 -25.85
N ALA A 40 -23.88 -16.56 -26.39
CA ALA A 40 -23.39 -17.83 -26.90
C ALA A 40 -21.87 -17.99 -26.68
N VAL A 41 -21.46 -19.20 -26.27
CA VAL A 41 -20.08 -19.70 -26.37
C VAL A 41 -19.81 -20.01 -27.84
N THR A 42 -18.77 -19.40 -28.42
CA THR A 42 -18.07 -19.96 -29.57
C THR A 42 -16.60 -20.08 -29.19
N GLY A 43 -16.19 -21.32 -28.92
CA GLY A 43 -14.79 -21.66 -28.78
C GLY A 43 -14.13 -21.69 -30.16
N VAL A 44 -12.93 -21.13 -30.24
CA VAL A 44 -11.96 -21.45 -31.29
C VAL A 44 -10.74 -22.01 -30.57
N SER A 45 -10.49 -23.30 -30.82
CA SER A 45 -9.24 -23.97 -30.46
C SER A 45 -8.48 -24.25 -31.75
N VAL A 46 -7.30 -23.65 -31.87
CA VAL A 46 -6.25 -23.96 -32.84
C VAL A 46 -4.96 -23.73 -32.05
N GLY A 47 -3.98 -24.61 -31.93
CA GLY A 47 -3.64 -25.88 -32.53
C GLY A 47 -2.15 -26.01 -32.23
N ALA A 48 -1.72 -27.08 -31.56
CA ALA A 48 -0.32 -27.34 -31.26
C ALA A 48 0.39 -28.00 -32.47
N GLY A 49 1.66 -27.64 -32.67
CA GLY A 49 2.58 -28.21 -33.68
C GLY A 49 2.98 -27.16 -34.73
N VAL A 50 4.20 -27.05 -35.25
CA VAL A 50 5.46 -27.81 -35.16
C VAL A 50 6.56 -26.91 -35.78
N LEU A 51 7.82 -27.23 -35.54
CA LEU A 51 9.07 -26.62 -36.02
C LEU A 51 9.13 -25.99 -37.43
N GLN A 52 10.17 -25.14 -37.58
CA GLN A 52 10.90 -24.78 -38.82
C GLN A 52 10.21 -23.68 -39.66
N GLU A 53 10.85 -22.66 -40.24
CA GLU A 53 12.22 -22.37 -40.66
C GLU A 53 12.36 -20.83 -40.77
N ALA A 54 13.54 -20.27 -40.45
CA ALA A 54 13.87 -18.89 -40.76
C ALA A 54 14.11 -18.68 -42.27
N PRO A 55 14.07 -17.43 -42.74
CA PRO A 55 15.03 -17.04 -43.77
C PRO A 55 15.95 -15.92 -43.31
N ASP A 56 17.21 -16.11 -43.66
CA ASP A 56 18.37 -15.23 -43.56
C ASP A 56 18.11 -13.76 -43.90
N VAL A 57 18.78 -12.87 -43.17
CA VAL A 57 19.56 -11.78 -43.80
C VAL A 57 20.79 -11.38 -42.97
N SER A 58 21.93 -11.45 -43.66
CA SER A 58 23.11 -10.60 -43.57
C SER A 58 24.08 -10.74 -42.40
N ALA A 59 25.05 -11.65 -42.59
CA ALA A 59 26.39 -11.55 -42.04
C ALA A 59 27.10 -10.28 -42.54
N ALA A 60 27.71 -9.52 -41.62
CA ALA A 60 28.80 -8.61 -41.93
C ALA A 60 30.05 -9.16 -41.22
N ALA A 61 31.01 -9.55 -42.04
CA ALA A 61 32.31 -10.05 -41.67
C ALA A 61 33.17 -8.93 -41.05
N GLY A 62 33.98 -9.32 -40.07
CA GLY A 62 35.09 -8.56 -39.52
C GLY A 62 36.15 -9.54 -39.07
N ASP A 63 36.87 -10.12 -40.03
CA ASP A 63 38.10 -10.87 -39.83
C ASP A 63 39.17 -9.98 -39.18
N ILE A 64 39.83 -10.48 -38.14
CA ILE A 64 41.19 -10.08 -37.79
C ILE A 64 42.04 -11.34 -37.73
N ASP A 65 42.84 -11.49 -38.77
CA ASP A 65 43.90 -12.46 -39.02
C ASP A 65 45.09 -12.21 -38.04
N GLN A 66 45.54 -13.25 -37.34
CA GLN A 66 46.90 -13.40 -36.76
C GLN A 66 47.93 -13.54 -37.91
N PRO A 67 49.28 -13.36 -37.80
CA PRO A 67 50.14 -13.98 -36.76
C PRO A 67 51.60 -13.43 -36.47
N LEU A 68 52.21 -13.98 -35.40
CA LEU A 68 53.62 -14.45 -35.18
C LEU A 68 54.91 -13.56 -35.20
N GLY A 69 55.78 -13.84 -34.19
CA GLY A 69 57.27 -13.74 -34.18
C GLY A 69 57.85 -12.63 -33.28
N GLY A 70 58.59 -12.83 -32.17
CA GLY A 70 59.81 -13.64 -31.90
C GLY A 70 61.08 -12.76 -32.08
N GLY A 71 62.06 -12.56 -31.19
CA GLY A 71 62.38 -12.98 -29.81
C GLY A 71 63.74 -12.35 -29.36
N GLY A 72 64.21 -12.70 -28.15
CA GLY A 72 65.60 -12.53 -27.63
C GLY A 72 65.75 -11.50 -26.50
N GLY A 73 66.31 -11.75 -25.31
CA GLY A 73 66.92 -12.90 -24.62
C GLY A 73 66.93 -12.57 -23.10
N GLU A 74 67.47 -13.29 -22.13
CA GLU A 74 68.26 -14.51 -22.02
C GLU A 74 68.34 -14.87 -20.51
N ALA A 75 68.25 -16.17 -20.17
CA ALA A 75 68.78 -16.90 -18.98
C ALA A 75 68.25 -16.56 -17.54
N THR A 76 68.01 -17.46 -16.58
CA THR A 76 68.47 -18.84 -16.25
C THR A 76 67.43 -19.63 -15.40
N ALA A 77 67.48 -20.97 -15.44
CA ALA A 77 66.71 -22.00 -14.69
C ALA A 77 67.02 -22.05 -13.15
N PRO A 78 66.42 -22.92 -12.27
CA PRO A 78 65.58 -24.11 -12.50
C PRO A 78 64.32 -24.28 -11.58
N VAL A 79 63.62 -25.38 -11.83
CA VAL A 79 62.39 -25.93 -11.23
C VAL A 79 62.39 -26.01 -9.69
N ASP A 80 61.27 -25.64 -9.05
CA ASP A 80 60.79 -26.34 -7.86
C ASP A 80 59.29 -26.64 -7.98
N THR A 81 58.96 -27.92 -7.81
CA THR A 81 57.60 -28.45 -7.88
C THR A 81 57.11 -28.56 -6.44
N GLY A 82 56.74 -27.42 -5.86
CA GLY A 82 56.25 -27.36 -4.49
C GLY A 82 55.00 -26.50 -4.43
N ASP A 83 53.93 -27.09 -3.93
CA ASP A 83 52.73 -26.41 -3.45
C ASP A 83 51.65 -26.05 -4.48
N ARG A 84 50.97 -27.09 -4.97
CA ARG A 84 49.56 -26.94 -5.38
C ARG A 84 48.72 -26.83 -4.12
N THR A 85 48.42 -25.60 -3.71
CA THR A 85 47.34 -25.31 -2.78
C THR A 85 46.04 -25.92 -3.29
N PRO A 86 45.28 -26.68 -2.46
CA PRO A 86 43.96 -27.11 -2.87
C PRO A 86 43.06 -25.88 -2.99
N ILE A 87 42.39 -25.72 -4.13
CA ILE A 87 41.29 -24.79 -4.28
C ILE A 87 40.18 -25.27 -3.34
N LEU A 88 40.05 -24.61 -2.20
CA LEU A 88 38.95 -24.83 -1.28
C LEU A 88 37.67 -24.35 -1.97
N SER A 89 36.76 -25.29 -2.20
CA SER A 89 35.43 -25.00 -2.71
C SER A 89 34.74 -24.06 -1.72
N ARG A 90 34.02 -23.08 -2.23
CA ARG A 90 33.32 -22.01 -1.48
C ARG A 90 32.21 -22.53 -0.55
N ASP A 91 32.06 -23.85 -0.43
CA ASP A 91 31.05 -24.54 0.37
C ASP A 91 31.51 -24.87 1.81
N ASP A 92 32.83 -24.84 2.10
CA ASP A 92 33.37 -25.24 3.41
C ASP A 92 33.43 -24.11 4.46
N GLN A 93 32.96 -22.91 4.13
CA GLN A 93 32.90 -21.77 5.06
C GLN A 93 31.46 -21.36 5.37
N ARG A 94 30.62 -22.33 5.73
CA ARG A 94 29.53 -22.06 6.66
C ARG A 94 30.09 -22.30 8.05
N ASP A 95 30.56 -21.22 8.68
CA ASP A 95 30.78 -21.22 10.12
C ASP A 95 29.54 -21.81 10.77
N SER A 96 29.74 -22.93 11.48
CA SER A 96 28.68 -23.55 12.26
C SER A 96 28.10 -22.50 13.19
N ALA A 97 26.78 -22.39 13.24
CA ALA A 97 26.11 -21.45 14.10
C ALA A 97 26.71 -21.54 15.51
N ASP A 98 27.13 -20.41 16.06
CA ASP A 98 27.77 -20.37 17.37
C ASP A 98 26.82 -21.02 18.39
N PRO A 99 27.22 -22.14 19.03
CA PRO A 99 26.33 -22.88 19.93
C PRO A 99 25.89 -22.03 21.13
N ALA A 100 26.62 -20.96 21.47
CA ALA A 100 26.19 -20.00 22.48
C ALA A 100 25.00 -19.16 21.99
N LYS A 101 24.96 -18.80 20.70
CA LYS A 101 23.87 -18.05 20.07
C LYS A 101 22.63 -18.92 19.85
N GLU A 102 22.81 -20.19 19.56
CA GLU A 102 21.69 -21.17 19.53
C GLU A 102 21.12 -21.43 20.93
N ALA A 103 21.97 -21.55 21.96
CA ALA A 103 21.50 -21.72 23.34
C ALA A 103 20.76 -20.49 23.87
N GLU A 104 21.15 -19.28 23.45
CA GLU A 104 20.48 -18.02 23.82
C GLU A 104 19.11 -17.87 23.14
N LEU A 105 18.97 -18.35 21.90
CA LEU A 105 17.70 -18.41 21.17
C LEU A 105 16.73 -19.47 21.71
N VAL A 106 17.25 -20.58 22.25
CA VAL A 106 16.43 -21.67 22.83
C VAL A 106 16.07 -21.40 24.31
N GLY A 107 16.87 -20.61 25.03
CA GLY A 107 16.61 -20.25 26.43
C GLY A 107 15.64 -19.07 26.62
N SER A 108 15.38 -18.32 25.54
CA SER A 108 14.30 -17.33 25.52
C SER A 108 13.07 -18.02 24.96
N ASP A 109 12.15 -18.42 25.83
CA ASP A 109 10.73 -18.49 25.48
C ASP A 109 10.20 -17.05 25.61
N PRO A 110 10.30 -16.16 24.59
CA PRO A 110 9.44 -15.00 24.62
C PRO A 110 8.04 -15.58 24.56
N ALA A 111 7.30 -15.50 25.68
CA ALA A 111 5.86 -15.64 25.61
C ALA A 111 5.42 -14.69 24.49
N ALA A 112 5.06 -15.25 23.34
CA ALA A 112 4.62 -14.47 22.20
C ALA A 112 3.34 -13.78 22.66
N MET A 113 3.48 -12.54 23.12
CA MET A 113 2.38 -11.68 23.52
C MET A 113 1.68 -11.27 22.24
N THR A 114 0.83 -12.14 21.70
CA THR A 114 -0.09 -11.77 20.64
C THR A 114 -1.24 -11.02 21.30
N ASP A 115 -1.15 -9.68 21.31
CA ASP A 115 -2.27 -8.83 21.70
C ASP A 115 -3.22 -8.71 20.50
N THR A 116 -4.35 -9.42 20.55
CA THR A 116 -5.43 -9.25 19.57
C THR A 116 -6.20 -7.98 19.90
N ARG A 117 -5.83 -6.87 19.25
CA ARG A 117 -6.62 -5.62 19.27
C ARG A 117 -7.39 -5.45 17.97
N SER A 118 -8.55 -4.83 18.05
CA SER A 118 -9.25 -4.41 16.85
C SER A 118 -8.43 -3.33 16.15
N LEU A 119 -8.14 -3.50 14.86
CA LEU A 119 -7.46 -2.47 14.07
C LEU A 119 -8.22 -1.14 14.10
N SER A 120 -9.55 -1.16 14.27
CA SER A 120 -10.37 0.05 14.40
C SER A 120 -9.99 0.95 15.58
N ASP A 121 -9.33 0.40 16.60
CA ASP A 121 -8.94 1.12 17.82
C ASP A 121 -7.46 1.53 17.80
N SER A 122 -6.74 1.16 16.72
CA SER A 122 -5.34 1.50 16.52
C SER A 122 -5.17 2.90 15.92
N ASP A 123 -3.95 3.43 15.92
CA ASP A 123 -3.66 4.68 15.22
C ASP A 123 -4.03 4.53 13.72
N PRO A 124 -4.88 5.40 13.17
CA PRO A 124 -5.23 5.39 11.74
C PRO A 124 -4.02 5.39 10.80
N LYS A 125 -2.90 5.99 11.21
CA LYS A 125 -1.65 6.00 10.44
C LYS A 125 -1.05 4.60 10.30
N ASP A 126 -1.04 3.83 11.38
CA ASP A 126 -0.54 2.46 11.38
C ASP A 126 -1.44 1.54 10.53
N ILE A 127 -2.75 1.74 10.61
CA ILE A 127 -3.72 1.04 9.75
C ILE A 127 -3.43 1.34 8.27
N ALA A 128 -3.20 2.61 7.92
CA ALA A 128 -2.89 2.98 6.55
C ALA A 128 -1.58 2.36 6.07
N LEU A 129 -0.50 2.42 6.86
CA LEU A 129 0.77 1.77 6.55
C LEU A 129 0.60 0.27 6.29
N ALA A 130 -0.19 -0.41 7.10
CA ALA A 130 -0.47 -1.84 6.94
C ALA A 130 -1.27 -2.15 5.67
N LEU A 131 -2.21 -1.27 5.29
CA LEU A 131 -3.09 -1.49 4.14
C LEU A 131 -2.51 -1.01 2.81
N MET A 132 -1.55 -0.09 2.80
CA MET A 132 -1.01 0.51 1.57
C MET A 132 -0.50 -0.53 0.55
N GLY A 133 0.14 -1.60 1.05
CA GLY A 133 0.62 -2.69 0.20
C GLY A 133 -0.49 -3.40 -0.57
N ASP A 134 -1.69 -3.52 0.00
CA ASP A 134 -2.86 -4.13 -0.66
C ASP A 134 -3.32 -3.32 -1.88
N PHE A 135 -2.98 -2.02 -1.93
CA PHE A 135 -3.28 -1.11 -3.03
C PHE A 135 -2.06 -0.87 -3.94
N GLY A 136 -0.99 -1.65 -3.78
CA GLY A 136 0.23 -1.54 -4.59
C GLY A 136 1.08 -0.30 -4.25
N PHE A 137 0.87 0.32 -3.09
CA PHE A 137 1.67 1.46 -2.65
C PHE A 137 2.80 1.00 -1.72
N GLY A 138 4.04 1.37 -2.06
CA GLY A 138 5.18 1.21 -1.17
C GLY A 138 5.13 2.19 0.00
N SER A 139 5.85 1.86 1.08
CA SER A 139 5.92 2.71 2.29
C SER A 139 6.55 4.08 2.03
N ASP A 140 7.33 4.23 0.96
CA ASP A 140 7.90 5.50 0.49
C ASP A 140 6.82 6.54 0.11
N GLN A 141 5.62 6.09 -0.25
CA GLN A 141 4.48 6.96 -0.56
C GLN A 141 3.76 7.50 0.70
N PHE A 142 4.06 6.95 1.88
CA PHE A 142 3.30 7.25 3.10
C PHE A 142 3.42 8.71 3.53
N GLY A 143 4.59 9.35 3.35
CA GLY A 143 4.75 10.76 3.71
C GLY A 143 3.81 11.70 2.95
N CYS A 144 3.52 11.38 1.69
CA CYS A 144 2.54 12.11 0.88
C CYS A 144 1.11 11.84 1.36
N LEU A 145 0.78 10.58 1.67
CA LEU A 145 -0.52 10.21 2.23
C LEU A 145 -0.77 10.90 3.57
N ASP A 146 0.24 10.92 4.45
CA ASP A 146 0.18 11.57 5.75
C ASP A 146 -0.07 13.06 5.61
N SER A 147 0.68 13.73 4.73
CA SER A 147 0.47 15.15 4.47
C SER A 147 -0.93 15.44 3.93
N LEU A 148 -1.41 14.59 3.01
CA LEU A 148 -2.72 14.69 2.39
C LEU A 148 -3.83 14.55 3.43
N TRP A 149 -3.92 13.41 4.12
CA TRP A 149 -5.02 13.17 5.08
C TRP A 149 -4.88 13.96 6.38
N THR A 150 -3.67 14.44 6.72
CA THR A 150 -3.52 15.44 7.78
C THR A 150 -4.23 16.74 7.42
N ARG A 151 -4.11 17.20 6.17
CA ARG A 151 -4.83 18.40 5.68
C ARG A 151 -6.33 18.21 5.67
N GLU A 152 -6.79 17.04 5.23
CA GLU A 152 -8.22 16.75 5.10
C GLU A 152 -8.93 16.70 6.45
N SER A 153 -8.38 15.98 7.42
CA SER A 153 -9.10 15.63 8.65
C SER A 153 -8.23 15.60 9.89
N ASN A 154 -6.92 15.83 9.75
CA ASN A 154 -5.93 15.50 10.77
C ASN A 154 -6.07 14.04 11.24
N TRP A 155 -6.31 13.12 10.30
CA TRP A 155 -6.53 11.69 10.53
C TRP A 155 -7.72 11.34 11.45
N ASN A 156 -8.68 12.26 11.65
CA ASN A 156 -9.83 12.02 12.50
C ASN A 156 -10.92 11.23 11.75
N PRO A 157 -11.27 9.99 12.16
CA PRO A 157 -12.33 9.20 11.54
C PRO A 157 -13.73 9.78 11.71
N PHE A 158 -13.90 10.75 12.61
CA PHE A 158 -15.16 11.45 12.84
C PHE A 158 -15.13 12.90 12.33
N ALA A 159 -14.16 13.26 11.48
CA ALA A 159 -14.11 14.59 10.90
C ALA A 159 -15.35 14.83 10.02
N ASP A 160 -16.22 15.71 10.49
CA ASP A 160 -17.44 16.13 9.80
C ASP A 160 -17.29 17.60 9.40
N ASN A 161 -17.58 17.90 8.13
CA ASN A 161 -17.60 19.28 7.65
C ASN A 161 -19.04 19.79 7.57
N PRO A 162 -19.49 20.66 8.49
CA PRO A 162 -20.91 21.05 8.61
C PRO A 162 -21.43 21.88 7.43
N THR A 163 -20.53 22.38 6.58
CA THR A 163 -20.89 23.17 5.39
C THR A 163 -20.90 22.34 4.10
N SER A 164 -20.46 21.09 4.15
CA SER A 164 -20.52 20.13 3.04
C SER A 164 -21.01 18.76 3.55
N SER A 165 -20.94 17.72 2.73
CA SER A 165 -21.19 16.34 3.15
C SER A 165 -19.90 15.50 3.22
N ALA A 166 -18.75 16.18 3.33
CA ALA A 166 -17.45 15.55 3.46
C ALA A 166 -17.29 14.92 4.86
N TYR A 167 -16.84 13.66 4.90
CA TYR A 167 -16.75 12.89 6.14
C TYR A 167 -15.50 12.02 6.24
N GLY A 168 -15.01 11.86 7.46
CA GLY A 168 -13.99 10.89 7.85
C GLY A 168 -12.58 11.26 7.45
N ILE A 169 -11.66 10.30 7.58
CA ILE A 169 -10.23 10.47 7.29
C ILE A 169 -9.99 11.06 5.89
N PRO A 170 -10.54 10.48 4.80
CA PRO A 170 -10.27 10.97 3.45
C PRO A 170 -11.16 12.17 3.04
N GLN A 171 -12.05 12.64 3.91
CA GLN A 171 -13.07 13.66 3.59
C GLN A 171 -13.92 13.29 2.34
N ALA A 172 -14.44 12.07 2.32
CA ALA A 172 -15.24 11.58 1.18
C ALA A 172 -16.51 12.41 0.98
N LEU A 173 -16.78 12.85 -0.26
CA LEU A 173 -17.92 13.70 -0.60
C LEU A 173 -18.90 13.00 -1.58
N PRO A 174 -20.12 12.60 -1.14
CA PRO A 174 -20.56 12.54 0.26
C PRO A 174 -19.97 11.32 0.99
N GLY A 175 -19.97 11.35 2.33
CA GLY A 175 -19.40 10.31 3.18
C GLY A 175 -19.92 8.90 2.90
N GLU A 176 -21.20 8.77 2.52
CA GLU A 176 -21.86 7.49 2.24
C GLU A 176 -21.21 6.71 1.09
N LYS A 177 -20.37 7.34 0.25
CA LYS A 177 -19.60 6.63 -0.78
C LYS A 177 -18.69 5.56 -0.17
N MET A 178 -18.23 5.77 1.08
CA MET A 178 -17.42 4.80 1.80
C MET A 178 -18.16 3.49 2.13
N ALA A 179 -19.49 3.46 2.00
CA ALA A 179 -20.28 2.25 2.17
C ALA A 179 -19.89 1.13 1.19
N SER A 180 -19.26 1.45 0.05
CA SER A 180 -18.75 0.44 -0.88
C SER A 180 -17.56 -0.36 -0.31
N ALA A 181 -16.85 0.18 0.68
CA ALA A 181 -15.77 -0.52 1.37
C ALA A 181 -16.23 -1.27 2.63
N GLY A 182 -17.40 -0.90 3.19
CA GLY A 182 -17.97 -1.54 4.38
C GLY A 182 -19.16 -0.77 4.95
N ALA A 183 -20.13 -1.50 5.53
CA ALA A 183 -21.35 -0.88 6.08
C ALA A 183 -21.10 -0.03 7.34
N ASP A 184 -19.95 -0.21 7.99
CA ASP A 184 -19.49 0.45 9.21
C ASP A 184 -18.61 1.69 8.94
N TRP A 185 -18.61 2.18 7.69
CA TRP A 185 -17.78 3.29 7.22
C TRP A 185 -17.82 4.54 8.10
N ALA A 186 -18.96 4.81 8.74
CA ALA A 186 -19.14 6.02 9.54
C ALA A 186 -18.28 6.02 10.81
N THR A 187 -17.86 4.87 11.32
CA THR A 187 -17.13 4.81 12.61
C THR A 187 -15.86 3.98 12.54
N ASN A 188 -15.65 3.22 11.47
CA ASN A 188 -14.49 2.34 11.35
C ASN A 188 -13.39 2.98 10.49
N PRO A 189 -12.23 3.37 11.07
CA PRO A 189 -11.13 3.95 10.30
C PRO A 189 -10.57 2.98 9.25
N VAL A 190 -10.60 1.67 9.49
CA VAL A 190 -10.17 0.67 8.49
C VAL A 190 -11.00 0.79 7.22
N THR A 191 -12.32 0.89 7.35
CA THR A 191 -13.24 1.01 6.22
C THR A 191 -13.00 2.33 5.47
N GLN A 192 -12.81 3.43 6.19
CA GLN A 192 -12.53 4.74 5.61
C GLN A 192 -11.20 4.76 4.85
N ILE A 193 -10.14 4.19 5.44
CA ILE A 193 -8.81 4.10 4.85
C ILE A 193 -8.83 3.22 3.60
N LYS A 194 -9.51 2.05 3.63
CA LYS A 194 -9.65 1.19 2.45
C LYS A 194 -10.32 1.93 1.29
N TRP A 195 -11.40 2.64 1.58
CA TRP A 195 -12.07 3.44 0.56
C TRP A 195 -11.17 4.55 0.01
N GLY A 196 -10.51 5.30 0.90
CA GLY A 196 -9.61 6.40 0.52
C GLY A 196 -8.41 5.95 -0.30
N LEU A 197 -7.75 4.84 0.08
CA LEU A 197 -6.64 4.27 -0.69
C LEU A 197 -7.09 3.82 -2.09
N GLY A 198 -8.25 3.17 -2.20
CA GLY A 198 -8.84 2.79 -3.49
C GLY A 198 -9.16 4.01 -4.36
N TYR A 199 -9.75 5.05 -3.77
CA TYR A 199 -10.01 6.31 -4.48
C TYR A 199 -8.72 6.95 -5.01
N ILE A 200 -7.66 6.98 -4.18
CA ILE A 200 -6.35 7.50 -4.60
C ILE A 200 -5.78 6.66 -5.76
N GLN A 201 -5.88 5.34 -5.68
CA GLN A 201 -5.43 4.43 -6.74
C GLN A 201 -6.16 4.72 -8.06
N ASP A 202 -7.50 4.78 -8.03
CA ASP A 202 -8.32 4.94 -9.23
C ASP A 202 -8.18 6.32 -9.88
N ARG A 203 -7.98 7.37 -9.08
CA ARG A 203 -8.02 8.77 -9.55
C ARG A 203 -6.65 9.35 -9.83
N TYR A 204 -5.67 9.01 -9.00
CA TYR A 204 -4.35 9.61 -8.99
C TYR A 204 -3.24 8.60 -9.29
N GLY A 205 -3.53 7.31 -9.20
CA GLY A 205 -2.54 6.24 -9.36
C GLY A 205 -1.61 6.06 -8.17
N SER A 206 -1.33 7.11 -7.38
CA SER A 206 -0.50 6.99 -6.18
C SER A 206 -0.72 8.12 -5.16
N PRO A 207 -0.39 7.92 -3.86
CA PRO A 207 -0.52 8.97 -2.84
C PRO A 207 0.29 10.23 -3.13
N CYS A 208 1.52 10.12 -3.64
CA CYS A 208 2.30 11.31 -3.99
C CYS A 208 1.77 12.06 -5.21
N ALA A 209 1.14 11.37 -6.17
CA ALA A 209 0.43 12.05 -7.26
C ALA A 209 -0.81 12.80 -6.75
N ALA A 210 -1.58 12.18 -5.84
CA ALA A 210 -2.72 12.84 -5.19
C ALA A 210 -2.29 14.07 -4.38
N TRP A 211 -1.20 13.95 -3.61
CA TRP A 211 -0.64 15.07 -2.86
C TRP A 211 -0.19 16.21 -3.77
N GLY A 212 0.57 15.91 -4.83
CA GLY A 212 0.99 16.92 -5.80
C GLY A 212 -0.20 17.64 -6.46
N HIS A 213 -1.28 16.90 -6.73
CA HIS A 213 -2.53 17.50 -7.20
C HIS A 213 -3.16 18.42 -6.15
N SER A 214 -3.28 17.96 -4.90
CA SER A 214 -3.78 18.77 -3.77
C SER A 214 -2.99 20.06 -3.58
N GLU A 215 -1.66 20.01 -3.67
CA GLU A 215 -0.82 21.22 -3.61
C GLU A 215 -1.10 22.21 -4.74
N SER A 216 -1.45 21.72 -5.93
CA SER A 216 -1.69 22.57 -7.09
C SER A 216 -3.11 23.15 -7.18
N VAL A 217 -4.13 22.39 -6.76
CA VAL A 217 -5.55 22.75 -6.96
C VAL A 217 -6.30 22.99 -5.65
N GLY A 218 -5.73 22.59 -4.51
CA GLY A 218 -6.34 22.72 -3.19
C GLY A 218 -7.34 21.61 -2.85
N TRP A 219 -7.45 20.56 -3.67
CA TRP A 219 -8.29 19.37 -3.43
C TRP A 219 -7.70 18.13 -4.12
N TYR A 220 -8.17 16.94 -3.74
CA TYR A 220 -7.96 15.65 -4.40
C TYR A 220 -9.28 14.84 -4.37
#